data_AF-A0A7J7FW83-F1
#
_entry.id   AF-A0A7J7FW83-F1
#
_cell.length_a   1.000
_cell.length_b   1.000
_cell.length_c   1.000
_cell.angle_alpha   90.00
_cell.angle_beta   90.00
_cell.angle_gamma   90.00
#
_symmetry.space_group_name_H-M   'P 1'
#
loop_
_entity.id
_entity.type
_entity.pdbx_description
1 polymer ?
#
loop_
_entity_poly.entity_id
_entity_poly.type
_entity_poly.pdbx_seq_one_letter_code
_entity_poly.pdbx_strand_id
1 'polypeptide(L)'
;MGISDMASACKYVESSKTPQQVNGYNCSLYIAAIAKAIYSWYESESGPNNEDGLWFSTMNEQVNPSVVDEMRTIILGLVKSLMP
;
A
#
# COMPACT_ATOMS: atom_id res chain seq x y z
N MET A 1 -5.88 -21.14 28.64
CA MET A 1 -5.30 -21.20 27.27
C MET A 1 -5.04 -19.77 26.86
N GLY A 2 -3.79 -19.34 27.02
CA GLY A 2 -3.43 -17.93 27.08
C GLY A 2 -2.97 -17.41 25.74
N ILE A 3 -3.34 -16.15 25.46
CA ILE A 3 -2.78 -15.18 24.50
C ILE A 3 -1.26 -15.28 24.22
N SER A 4 -0.48 -15.90 25.11
CA SER A 4 0.95 -16.17 24.95
C SER A 4 1.30 -17.17 23.84
N ASP A 5 0.43 -18.13 23.50
CA ASP A 5 0.73 -19.16 22.50
C ASP A 5 0.54 -18.67 21.05
N MET A 6 -0.26 -17.63 20.82
CA MET A 6 -0.48 -17.07 19.48
C MET A 6 0.70 -16.23 18.97
N ALA A 7 1.42 -15.56 19.87
CA ALA A 7 2.57 -14.74 19.50
C ALA A 7 3.74 -15.58 18.96
N SER A 8 3.88 -16.83 19.44
CA SER A 8 4.91 -17.77 19.00
C SER A 8 4.65 -18.38 17.61
N ALA A 9 3.41 -18.28 17.10
CA ALA A 9 3.01 -18.78 15.79
C ALA A 9 3.15 -17.75 14.65
N CYS A 10 3.34 -16.47 14.98
CA CYS A 10 3.48 -15.41 13.99
C CYS A 10 4.93 -15.32 13.50
N LYS A 11 5.26 -16.06 12.46
CA LYS A 11 6.56 -15.95 11.79
C LYS A 11 6.56 -14.73 10.89
N TYR A 12 7.50 -13.81 11.07
CA TYR A 12 7.77 -12.78 10.07
C TYR A 12 8.11 -13.45 8.74
N VAL A 13 7.37 -13.11 7.69
CA VAL A 13 7.64 -13.53 6.32
C VAL A 13 7.92 -12.28 5.52
N GLU A 14 9.16 -12.12 5.08
CA GLU A 14 9.49 -11.12 4.08
C GLU A 14 8.78 -11.49 2.77
N SER A 15 7.85 -10.65 2.34
CA SER A 15 7.13 -10.85 1.10
C SER A 15 7.88 -10.15 -0.04
N SER A 16 8.62 -10.92 -0.84
CA SER A 16 9.22 -10.42 -2.08
C SER A 16 8.19 -10.09 -3.16
N LYS A 17 6.90 -10.33 -2.88
CA LYS A 17 5.80 -10.10 -3.81
C LYS A 17 5.34 -8.64 -3.81
N THR A 18 5.74 -7.82 -2.85
CA THR A 18 5.36 -6.40 -2.85
C THR A 18 6.07 -5.64 -3.96
N PRO A 19 5.49 -4.54 -4.47
CA PRO A 19 6.09 -3.75 -5.52
C PRO A 19 7.46 -3.23 -5.08
N GLN A 20 8.49 -3.61 -5.82
CA GLN A 20 9.85 -3.23 -5.50
C GLN A 20 10.18 -1.89 -6.15
N GLN A 21 10.90 -1.06 -5.41
CA GLN A 21 11.44 0.17 -5.93
C GLN A 21 12.54 -0.12 -6.97
N VAL A 22 12.48 0.58 -8.11
CA VAL A 22 13.42 0.38 -9.23
C VAL A 22 14.50 1.47 -9.34
N ASN A 23 14.56 2.39 -8.38
CA ASN A 23 15.54 3.48 -8.30
C ASN A 23 15.96 3.74 -6.84
N GLY A 24 16.80 4.74 -6.58
CA GLY A 24 17.35 5.02 -5.24
C GLY A 24 16.58 6.04 -4.39
N TYR A 25 15.49 6.64 -4.86
CA TYR A 25 14.94 7.88 -4.26
C TYR A 25 13.40 7.95 -4.13
N ASN A 26 12.67 6.92 -4.53
CA ASN A 26 11.20 6.83 -4.49
C ASN A 26 10.63 5.94 -3.37
N CYS A 27 11.44 5.44 -2.41
CA CYS A 27 10.96 4.52 -1.36
C CYS A 27 9.72 5.05 -0.63
N SER A 28 9.71 6.33 -0.25
CA SER A 28 8.58 6.99 0.41
C SER A 28 7.34 7.09 -0.48
N LEU A 29 7.52 7.23 -1.79
CA LEU A 29 6.42 7.31 -2.75
C LEU A 29 5.80 5.94 -3.02
N TYR A 30 6.60 4.88 -3.00
CA TYR A 30 6.08 3.50 -2.98
C TYR A 30 5.21 3.27 -1.75
N ILE A 31 5.66 3.70 -0.56
CA ILE A 31 4.86 3.61 0.68
C ILE A 31 3.53 4.38 0.53
N ALA A 32 3.59 5.61 0.02
CA ALA A 32 2.39 6.42 -0.18
C ALA A 32 1.42 5.80 -1.20
N ALA A 33 1.93 5.26 -2.31
CA ALA A 33 1.13 4.59 -3.34
C ALA A 33 0.50 3.30 -2.80
N ILE A 34 1.24 2.50 -2.04
CA ILE A 34 0.73 1.28 -1.38
C ILE A 34 -0.39 1.64 -0.40
N ALA A 35 -0.18 2.63 0.46
CA ALA A 35 -1.20 3.09 1.40
C ALA A 35 -2.45 3.53 0.65
N LYS A 36 -2.30 4.37 -0.38
CA LYS A 36 -3.42 4.82 -1.22
C LYS A 36 -4.18 3.65 -1.84
N ALA A 37 -3.48 2.66 -2.42
CA ALA A 37 -4.12 1.49 -3.04
C ALA A 37 -4.90 0.65 -2.02
N ILE A 38 -4.37 0.45 -0.83
CA ILE A 38 -5.06 -0.26 0.26
C ILE A 38 -6.32 0.51 0.69
N TYR A 39 -6.21 1.82 0.91
CA TYR A 39 -7.36 2.65 1.27
C TYR A 39 -8.44 2.65 0.17
N SER A 40 -8.05 2.81 -1.10
CA SER A 40 -8.99 2.77 -2.22
C SER A 40 -9.67 1.40 -2.37
N TRP A 41 -8.95 0.30 -2.13
CA TRP A 41 -9.55 -1.03 -2.04
C TRP A 41 -10.56 -1.12 -0.90
N TYR A 42 -10.20 -0.61 0.29
CA TYR A 42 -11.07 -0.67 1.47
C TYR A 42 -12.37 0.14 1.28
N GLU A 43 -12.29 1.33 0.66
CA GLU A 43 -13.45 2.18 0.38
C GLU A 43 -14.31 1.68 -0.79
N SER A 44 -13.80 0.77 -1.62
CA SER A 44 -14.60 0.19 -2.71
C SER A 44 -15.71 -0.72 -2.17
N GLU A 45 -16.80 -0.89 -2.93
CA GLU A 45 -17.94 -1.75 -2.56
C GLU A 45 -17.53 -3.21 -2.29
N SER A 46 -16.34 -3.61 -2.76
CA SER A 46 -15.70 -4.92 -2.58
C SER A 46 -14.67 -4.98 -1.45
N GLY A 47 -14.47 -3.93 -0.66
CA GLY A 47 -13.48 -3.91 0.44
C GLY A 47 -13.93 -4.71 1.69
N PRO A 48 -15.10 -4.40 2.28
CA PRO A 48 -15.55 -5.04 3.54
C PRO A 48 -16.20 -6.41 3.37
N ASN A 49 -16.79 -6.70 2.21
CA ASN A 49 -17.55 -7.92 1.94
C ASN A 49 -16.72 -9.02 1.26
N ASN A 50 -15.43 -8.76 1.00
CA ASN A 50 -14.54 -9.68 0.32
C ASN A 50 -13.56 -10.24 1.34
N GLU A 51 -14.02 -11.27 2.04
CA GLU A 51 -13.31 -11.95 3.13
C GLU A 51 -11.98 -12.58 2.67
N ASP A 52 -11.76 -12.70 1.35
CA ASP A 52 -10.74 -13.57 0.75
C ASP A 52 -9.46 -12.87 0.24
N GLY A 53 -9.09 -11.71 0.78
CA GLY A 53 -7.69 -11.25 0.65
C GLY A 53 -7.28 -10.71 -0.73
N LEU A 54 -8.21 -10.19 -1.54
CA LEU A 54 -7.87 -9.56 -2.81
C LEU A 54 -7.08 -8.24 -2.67
N TRP A 55 -7.07 -7.61 -1.48
CA TRP A 55 -6.36 -6.34 -1.25
C TRP A 55 -4.89 -6.40 -1.68
N PHE A 56 -4.23 -7.55 -1.48
CA PHE A 56 -2.83 -7.71 -1.83
C PHE A 56 -2.62 -7.78 -3.36
N SER A 57 -3.50 -8.48 -4.08
CA SER A 57 -3.46 -8.53 -5.56
C SER A 57 -3.76 -7.15 -6.13
N THR A 58 -4.82 -6.51 -5.64
CA THR A 58 -5.23 -5.17 -6.05
C THR A 58 -4.13 -4.13 -5.80
N MET A 59 -3.47 -4.19 -4.64
CA MET A 59 -2.32 -3.33 -4.33
C MET A 59 -1.16 -3.58 -5.31
N ASN A 60 -0.83 -4.85 -5.58
CA ASN A 60 0.24 -5.20 -6.53
C ASN A 60 -0.05 -4.74 -7.96
N GLU A 61 -1.30 -4.76 -8.40
CA GLU A 61 -1.70 -4.32 -9.74
C GLU A 61 -1.67 -2.80 -9.87
N GLN A 62 -2.08 -2.07 -8.82
CA GLN A 62 -2.18 -0.60 -8.86
C GLN A 62 -0.83 0.11 -8.68
N VAL A 63 0.10 -0.50 -7.95
CA VAL A 63 1.38 0.13 -7.61
C VAL A 63 2.46 -0.31 -8.60
N ASN A 64 2.78 0.59 -9.53
CA ASN A 64 3.86 0.42 -10.50
C ASN A 64 4.73 1.69 -10.58
N PRO A 65 5.95 1.62 -11.16
CA PRO A 65 6.89 2.75 -11.19
C PRO A 65 6.30 4.03 -11.80
N SER A 66 5.48 3.93 -12.85
CA SER A 66 4.86 5.10 -13.51
C SER A 66 3.91 5.83 -12.56
N VAL A 67 3.04 5.08 -11.88
CA VAL A 67 2.11 5.64 -10.87
C VAL A 67 2.88 6.27 -9.72
N VAL A 68 3.96 5.64 -9.28
CA VAL A 68 4.82 6.16 -8.21
C VAL A 68 5.53 7.46 -8.63
N ASP A 69 5.96 7.59 -9.88
CA ASP A 69 6.59 8.83 -10.35
C ASP A 69 5.58 9.99 -10.40
N GLU A 70 4.33 9.73 -10.79
CA GLU A 70 3.25 10.73 -10.80
C GLU A 70 2.86 11.23 -9.41
N MET A 71 3.02 10.38 -8.37
CA MET A 71 2.72 10.74 -6.98
C MET A 71 3.44 12.01 -6.52
N ARG A 72 4.63 12.32 -7.03
CA ARG A 72 5.35 13.56 -6.69
C ARG A 72 4.54 14.79 -7.06
N THR A 73 4.03 14.81 -8.29
CA THR A 73 3.23 15.91 -8.83
C THR A 73 1.90 16.01 -8.09
N ILE A 74 1.26 14.86 -7.79
CA ILE A 74 0.01 14.80 -7.04
C ILE A 74 0.19 15.40 -5.63
N ILE A 75 1.20 14.95 -4.89
CA ILE A 75 1.48 15.45 -3.53
C ILE A 75 1.79 16.94 -3.55
N LEU A 76 2.63 17.40 -4.48
CA LEU A 76 2.94 18.83 -4.60
C LEU A 76 1.68 19.66 -4.91
N GLY A 77 0.81 19.16 -5.79
CA GLY A 77 -0.48 19.79 -6.09
C GLY A 77 -1.36 19.90 -4.86
N LEU A 78 -1.48 18.82 -4.09
CA LEU A 78 -2.26 18.79 -2.85
C LEU A 78 -1.70 19.78 -1.81
N VAL A 79 -0.38 19.79 -1.59
CA VAL A 79 0.26 20.74 -0.66
C VAL A 79 -0.06 22.17 -1.08
N LYS A 80 0.12 22.52 -2.37
CA LYS A 80 -0.19 23.86 -2.87
C LYS A 80 -1.67 24.22 -2.71
N SER A 81 -2.60 23.29 -2.91
CA SER A 81 -4.03 23.55 -2.74
C SER A 81 -4.45 23.76 -1.28
N LEU A 82 -3.67 23.24 -0.32
CA LEU A 82 -3.93 23.36 1.11
C LEU A 82 -3.17 24.53 1.74
N MET A 83 -2.28 25.18 1.00
CA MET A 83 -1.61 26.40 1.42
C MET A 83 -2.53 27.59 1.10
N PRO A 84 -3.00 28.35 2.11
CA PRO A 84 -3.83 29.53 1.92
C PRO A 84 -3.09 30.67 1.21
#